data_AF-A0A538Q4H4-F1
#
_entry.id   AF-A0A538Q4H4-F1
#
_cell.length_a   1.000
_cell.length_b   1.000
_cell.length_c   1.000
_cell.angle_alpha   90.00
_cell.angle_beta   90.00
_cell.angle_gamma   90.00
#
_symmetry.space_group_name_H-M   'P 1'
#
loop_
_entity.id
_entity.type
_entity.pdbx_description
1 polymer ?
#
loop_
_entity_poly.entity_id
_entity_poly.type
_entity_poly.pdbx_seq_one_letter_code
_entity_poly.pdbx_strand_id
1 'polypeptide(L)'
;MLWVTRQTIRINRSATAFQDRDGARGFDAPGATYPHCDERGRCSFEALVDEHCARDPALVELARIVHGADFADAINDTPESAGLRAIAHGFPLVSRDDHDTLERATFLYDALYAHLRARRGDAP
;
A
#
# COMPACT_ATOMS: atom_id res chain seq x y z
N MET A 1 -12.72 -6.54 4.47
CA MET A 1 -11.59 -5.86 3.81
C MET A 1 -11.92 -4.35 3.79
N LEU A 2 -12.00 -3.54 4.85
CA LEU A 2 -11.56 -3.48 6.26
C LEU A 2 -10.07 -3.20 6.54
N TRP A 3 -9.31 -2.68 5.57
CA TRP A 3 -7.86 -2.53 5.78
C TRP A 3 -7.43 -1.36 6.66
N VAL A 4 -8.32 -0.46 7.10
CA VAL A 4 -8.08 0.46 8.24
C VAL A 4 -9.41 0.79 8.91
N THR A 5 -9.83 -0.02 9.89
CA THR A 5 -10.92 0.37 10.77
C THR A 5 -10.40 1.22 11.91
N ARG A 6 -10.80 2.49 11.92
CA ARG A 6 -11.03 3.27 13.15
C ARG A 6 -9.86 3.45 14.14
N GLN A 7 -8.62 3.51 13.69
CA GLN A 7 -7.57 4.19 14.45
C GLN A 7 -6.85 5.19 13.55
N THR A 8 -6.74 6.41 14.05
CA THR A 8 -6.36 7.62 13.35
C THR A 8 -4.97 7.48 12.73
N ILE A 9 -4.88 7.31 11.41
CA ILE A 9 -3.63 7.56 10.68
C ILE A 9 -3.38 9.07 10.77
N ARG A 10 -2.47 9.48 11.65
CA ARG A 10 -1.87 10.82 11.63
C ARG A 10 -0.50 10.67 10.99
N ILE A 11 -0.33 11.21 9.78
CA ILE A 11 1.00 11.37 9.18
C ILE A 11 1.73 12.46 9.98
N ASN A 12 2.50 12.05 11.00
CA ASN A 12 3.39 12.95 11.74
C ASN A 12 4.84 12.50 11.58
N ARG A 13 5.77 13.46 11.48
CA ARG A 13 7.19 13.30 11.10
C ARG A 13 8.07 12.52 12.10
N SER A 14 7.51 11.66 12.95
CA SER A 14 8.27 10.76 13.83
C SER A 14 7.46 9.51 14.18
N ALA A 15 7.42 8.53 13.27
CA ALA A 15 6.69 7.28 13.47
C ALA A 15 7.09 6.57 14.79
N THR A 16 8.38 6.59 15.12
CA THR A 16 8.95 5.91 16.29
C THR A 16 8.34 6.38 17.62
N ALA A 17 8.21 7.70 17.83
CA ALA A 17 7.71 8.25 19.09
C ALA A 17 6.22 7.96 19.36
N PHE A 18 5.42 7.72 18.31
CA PHE A 18 4.00 7.38 18.43
C PHE A 18 3.79 5.88 18.65
N GLN A 19 4.60 5.04 18.01
CA GLN A 19 4.56 3.59 18.20
C GLN A 19 4.86 3.21 19.64
N ASP A 20 5.91 3.80 20.23
CA ASP A 20 6.34 3.49 21.60
C ASP A 20 5.33 3.90 22.66
N ARG A 21 4.62 5.01 22.44
CA ARG A 21 3.65 5.55 23.40
C ARG A 21 2.29 4.83 23.33
N ASP A 22 1.81 4.57 22.12
CA ASP A 22 0.42 4.18 21.90
C ASP A 22 0.28 2.71 21.44
N GLY A 23 1.38 1.96 21.33
CA GLY A 23 1.39 0.59 20.81
C GLY A 23 0.97 0.48 19.34
N ALA A 24 1.04 1.59 18.61
CA ALA A 24 0.68 1.66 17.20
C ALA A 24 1.76 1.00 16.33
N ARG A 25 1.40 0.54 15.13
CA ARG A 25 2.35 0.17 14.06
C ARG A 25 2.41 1.31 13.06
N GLY A 26 3.62 1.79 12.74
CA GLY A 26 3.85 2.83 11.75
C GLY A 26 4.15 2.23 10.38
N PHE A 27 3.94 3.04 9.35
CA PHE A 27 4.09 2.68 7.94
C PHE A 27 4.80 3.78 7.17
N ASP A 28 5.57 3.39 6.15
CA ASP A 28 6.12 4.28 5.12
C ASP A 28 7.00 5.44 5.65
N ALA A 29 7.65 5.23 6.79
CA ALA A 29 8.49 6.24 7.43
C ALA A 29 9.76 5.63 8.04
N PRO A 30 10.86 6.40 8.14
CA PRO A 30 12.05 5.94 8.84
C PRO A 30 11.74 5.55 10.31
N GLY A 31 12.24 4.39 10.74
CA GLY A 31 12.01 3.86 12.09
C GLY A 31 10.59 3.38 12.37
N ALA A 32 9.77 3.22 11.32
CA ALA A 32 8.46 2.61 11.40
C ALA A 32 8.56 1.07 11.50
N THR A 33 7.53 0.42 12.04
CA THR A 33 7.40 -1.05 12.03
C THR A 33 7.45 -1.60 10.60
N TYR A 34 6.82 -0.91 9.66
CA TYR A 34 6.91 -1.19 8.22
C TYR A 34 7.50 0.03 7.51
N PRO A 35 8.84 0.09 7.35
CA PRO A 35 9.47 1.23 6.67
C PRO A 35 9.09 1.30 5.18
N HIS A 36 9.41 2.42 4.53
CA HIS A 36 9.22 2.58 3.08
C HIS A 36 9.96 1.49 2.28
N CYS A 37 11.17 1.14 2.72
CA CYS A 37 11.95 0.03 2.21
C CYS A 37 12.54 -0.74 3.40
N ASP A 38 12.23 -2.03 3.52
CA ASP A 38 12.78 -2.90 4.56
C ASP A 38 14.14 -3.48 4.17
N GLU A 39 14.79 -4.21 5.09
CA GLU A 39 16.11 -4.84 4.86
C GLU A 39 16.12 -5.85 3.70
N ARG A 40 14.93 -6.34 3.30
CA ARG A 40 14.73 -7.28 2.19
C ARG A 40 14.38 -6.56 0.88
N GLY A 41 14.37 -5.22 0.88
CA GLY A 41 14.02 -4.41 -0.29
C GLY A 41 12.52 -4.27 -0.53
N ARG A 42 11.67 -4.62 0.44
CA ARG A 42 10.22 -4.63 0.25
C ARG A 42 9.59 -3.30 0.65
N CYS A 43 8.52 -2.91 -0.05
CA CYS A 43 7.70 -1.80 0.42
C CYS A 43 6.81 -2.23 1.60
N SER A 44 6.27 -1.24 2.33
CA SER A 44 5.43 -1.49 3.49
C SER A 44 4.20 -2.37 3.18
N PHE A 45 3.61 -2.21 2.00
CA PHE A 45 2.48 -3.02 1.55
C PHE A 45 2.88 -4.48 1.28
N GLU A 46 4.02 -4.69 0.63
CA GLU A 46 4.56 -6.03 0.37
C GLU A 46 4.88 -6.77 1.68
N ALA A 47 5.45 -6.07 2.66
CA ALA A 47 5.70 -6.62 3.99
C ALA A 47 4.40 -7.05 4.71
N LEU A 48 3.34 -6.24 4.62
CA LEU A 48 2.02 -6.57 5.19
C LEU A 48 1.38 -7.80 4.51
N VAL A 49 1.46 -7.89 3.19
CA VAL A 49 0.92 -9.02 2.44
C VAL A 49 1.67 -10.31 2.80
N ASP A 50 3.00 -10.26 2.91
CA ASP A 50 3.81 -11.42 3.34
C ASP A 50 3.43 -11.89 4.76
N GLU A 51 3.22 -10.97 5.71
CA GLU A 51 2.90 -11.32 7.10
C GLU A 51 1.46 -11.85 7.26
N HIS A 52 0.48 -11.27 6.56
CA HIS A 52 -0.93 -11.50 6.88
C HIS A 52 -1.73 -12.18 5.76
N CYS A 53 -1.27 -12.13 4.51
CA CYS A 53 -2.07 -12.51 3.35
C CYS A 53 -1.29 -13.30 2.29
N ALA A 54 -0.17 -13.93 2.64
CA ALA A 54 0.72 -14.63 1.70
C ALA A 54 0.06 -15.76 0.90
N ARG A 55 -1.12 -16.22 1.33
CA ARG A 55 -1.90 -17.28 0.65
C ARG A 55 -2.93 -16.74 -0.36
N ASP A 56 -3.11 -15.42 -0.44
CA ASP A 56 -3.95 -14.79 -1.45
C ASP A 56 -3.08 -14.39 -2.66
N PRO A 57 -3.14 -15.15 -3.76
CA PRO A 57 -2.24 -14.91 -4.88
C PRO A 57 -2.57 -13.62 -5.64
N ALA A 58 -3.80 -13.11 -5.55
CA ALA A 58 -4.16 -11.81 -6.14
C ALA A 58 -3.59 -10.65 -5.31
N LEU A 59 -3.57 -10.77 -3.97
CA LEU A 59 -2.88 -9.80 -3.12
C LEU A 59 -1.36 -9.85 -3.30
N VAL A 60 -0.78 -11.03 -3.47
CA VAL A 60 0.66 -11.17 -3.76
C VAL A 60 1.03 -10.49 -5.09
N GLU A 61 0.18 -10.62 -6.10
CA GLU A 61 0.36 -9.97 -7.39
C GLU A 61 0.17 -8.45 -7.30
N LEU A 62 -0.84 -7.99 -6.55
CA LEU A 62 -1.02 -6.57 -6.24
C LEU A 62 0.20 -5.98 -5.53
N ALA A 63 0.81 -6.72 -4.59
CA ALA A 63 2.00 -6.29 -3.88
C ALA A 63 3.19 -6.03 -4.82
N ARG A 64 3.36 -6.85 -5.85
CA ARG A 64 4.39 -6.62 -6.88
C ARG A 64 4.13 -5.36 -7.70
N ILE A 65 2.86 -5.08 -8.04
CA ILE A 65 2.49 -3.87 -8.77
C ILE A 65 2.82 -2.63 -7.94
N VAL A 66 2.45 -2.64 -6.64
CA VAL A 66 2.73 -1.56 -5.69
C VAL A 66 4.23 -1.37 -5.49
N HIS A 67 4.99 -2.46 -5.33
CA HIS A 67 6.46 -2.42 -5.24
C HIS A 67 7.06 -1.68 -6.46
N GLY A 68 6.66 -2.05 -7.68
CA GLY A 68 7.15 -1.37 -8.88
C GLY A 68 6.69 0.09 -8.98
N ALA A 69 5.55 0.46 -8.38
CA ALA A 69 5.11 1.85 -8.33
C ALA A 69 5.94 2.69 -7.33
N ASP A 70 6.33 2.09 -6.20
CA ASP A 70 7.10 2.73 -5.12
C ASP A 70 8.59 2.91 -5.49
N PHE A 71 9.19 1.92 -6.16
CA PHE A 71 10.62 1.92 -6.48
C PHE A 71 10.88 2.20 -7.96
N ALA A 72 11.71 3.22 -8.24
CA ALA A 72 11.95 3.68 -9.61
C ALA A 72 12.69 2.67 -10.50
N ASP A 73 13.55 1.84 -9.91
CA ASP A 73 14.28 0.76 -10.56
C ASP A 73 13.40 -0.46 -10.87
N ALA A 74 12.29 -0.63 -10.15
CA ALA A 74 11.30 -1.70 -10.36
C ALA A 74 10.09 -1.29 -11.21
N ILE A 75 10.08 -0.07 -11.77
CA ILE A 75 8.91 0.51 -12.48
C ILE A 75 8.46 -0.31 -13.70
N ASN A 76 9.35 -1.13 -14.26
CA ASN A 76 9.10 -1.96 -15.44
C ASN A 76 8.83 -3.43 -15.10
N ASP A 77 8.80 -3.81 -13.81
CA ASP A 77 8.61 -5.21 -13.40
C ASP A 77 7.18 -5.70 -13.64
N THR A 78 6.21 -4.78 -13.58
CA THR A 78 4.83 -5.04 -14.01
C THR A 78 4.33 -3.90 -14.91
N PRO A 79 3.55 -4.20 -15.97
CA PRO A 79 3.02 -3.16 -16.85
C PRO A 79 2.07 -2.20 -16.12
N GLU A 80 1.42 -2.64 -15.04
CA GLU A 80 0.53 -1.82 -14.23
C GLU A 80 1.26 -0.79 -13.35
N SER A 81 2.53 -1.02 -12.98
CA SER A 81 3.28 -0.17 -12.02
C SER A 81 3.40 1.29 -12.44
N ALA A 82 3.78 1.55 -13.70
CA ALA A 82 3.90 2.93 -14.20
C ALA A 82 2.57 3.69 -14.17
N GLY A 83 1.47 3.02 -14.51
CA GLY A 83 0.12 3.58 -14.46
C GLY A 83 -0.32 3.86 -13.04
N LEU A 84 -0.11 2.90 -12.12
CA LEU A 84 -0.43 3.06 -10.71
C LEU A 84 0.35 4.23 -10.10
N ARG A 85 1.65 4.35 -10.38
CA ARG A 85 2.48 5.46 -9.90
C ARG A 85 1.97 6.81 -10.38
N ALA A 86 1.62 6.92 -11.66
CA ALA A 86 1.08 8.16 -12.22
C ALA A 86 -0.23 8.57 -11.53
N ILE A 87 -1.13 7.61 -11.28
CA ILE A 87 -2.39 7.87 -10.57
C ILE A 87 -2.14 8.23 -9.10
N ALA A 88 -1.26 7.51 -8.42
CA ALA A 88 -0.95 7.72 -7.00
C ALA A 88 -0.33 9.11 -6.75
N HIS A 89 0.58 9.56 -7.61
CA HIS A 89 1.11 10.93 -7.58
C HIS A 89 0.02 11.99 -7.83
N GLY A 90 -1.07 11.63 -8.50
CA GLY A 90 -2.21 12.50 -8.75
C GLY A 90 -3.15 12.65 -7.55
N PHE A 91 -3.21 11.69 -6.61
CA PHE A 91 -4.17 11.74 -5.51
C PHE A 91 -4.13 13.03 -4.69
N PRO A 92 -2.97 13.55 -4.24
CA PRO A 92 -2.92 14.77 -3.45
C PRO A 92 -3.33 16.02 -4.23
N LEU A 93 -3.28 15.96 -5.58
CA LEU A 93 -3.61 17.08 -6.45
C LEU A 93 -5.12 17.23 -6.66
N VAL A 94 -5.89 16.18 -6.37
CA VAL A 94 -7.35 16.13 -6.62
C VAL A 94 -8.16 15.83 -5.36
N SER A 95 -7.50 15.75 -4.20
CA SER A 95 -8.13 15.43 -2.92
C SER A 95 -8.04 16.62 -1.97
N ARG A 96 -9.04 16.76 -1.11
CA ARG A 96 -9.09 17.88 -0.15
C ARG A 96 -8.11 17.71 1.02
N ASP A 97 -7.96 16.47 1.49
CA ASP A 97 -7.17 16.10 2.66
C ASP A 97 -6.76 14.62 2.58
N ASP A 98 -6.01 14.15 3.57
CA ASP A 98 -5.51 12.76 3.63
C ASP A 98 -6.66 11.74 3.72
N HIS A 99 -7.79 12.09 4.32
CA HIS A 99 -8.92 11.18 4.46
C HIS A 99 -9.66 11.01 3.13
N ASP A 100 -9.88 12.09 2.38
CA ASP A 100 -10.44 12.05 1.02
C ASP A 100 -9.49 11.28 0.07
N THR A 101 -8.17 11.48 0.23
CA THR A 101 -7.17 10.69 -0.50
C THR A 101 -7.32 9.19 -0.23
N LEU A 102 -7.43 8.81 1.04
CA LEU A 102 -7.58 7.41 1.45
C LEU A 102 -8.86 6.78 0.87
N GLU A 103 -9.99 7.47 0.93
CA GLU A 103 -11.27 6.98 0.40
C GLU A 103 -11.20 6.73 -1.11
N ARG A 104 -10.61 7.68 -1.86
CA ARG A 104 -10.43 7.56 -3.32
C ARG A 104 -9.44 6.46 -3.70
N ALA A 105 -8.31 6.39 -2.99
CA ALA A 105 -7.29 5.37 -3.22
C ALA A 105 -7.83 3.97 -2.93
N THR A 106 -8.67 3.81 -1.90
CA THR A 106 -9.27 2.52 -1.52
C THR A 106 -10.03 1.92 -2.70
N PHE A 107 -10.88 2.71 -3.38
CA PHE A 107 -11.62 2.22 -4.53
C PHE A 107 -10.69 1.75 -5.68
N LEU A 108 -9.60 2.47 -5.95
CA LEU A 108 -8.63 2.08 -6.98
C LEU A 108 -7.99 0.72 -6.64
N TYR A 109 -7.52 0.56 -5.40
CA TYR A 109 -6.88 -0.69 -4.97
C TYR A 109 -7.86 -1.86 -4.94
N ASP A 110 -9.11 -1.63 -4.51
CA ASP A 110 -10.18 -2.64 -4.56
C ASP A 110 -10.49 -3.07 -6.01
N ALA A 111 -10.57 -2.11 -6.93
CA ALA A 111 -10.80 -2.39 -8.35
C ALA A 111 -9.66 -3.19 -8.97
N LEU A 112 -8.40 -2.83 -8.66
CA LEU A 112 -7.24 -3.55 -9.14
C LEU A 112 -7.19 -4.97 -8.57
N TYR A 113 -7.43 -5.15 -7.27
CA TYR A 113 -7.53 -6.46 -6.64
C TYR A 113 -8.63 -7.33 -7.27
N ALA A 114 -9.82 -6.77 -7.48
CA ALA A 114 -10.94 -7.48 -8.12
C ALA A 114 -10.59 -7.90 -9.55
N HIS A 115 -9.92 -7.03 -10.32
CA HIS A 115 -9.42 -7.37 -11.65
C HIS A 115 -8.44 -8.54 -11.61
N LEU A 116 -7.46 -8.52 -10.70
CA LEU A 116 -6.48 -9.60 -10.54
C LEU A 116 -7.15 -10.92 -10.16
N ARG A 117 -8.15 -10.91 -9.27
CA ARG A 117 -8.95 -12.11 -8.98
C ARG A 117 -9.71 -12.63 -10.19
N ALA A 118 -10.36 -11.75 -10.94
CA ALA A 118 -11.09 -12.13 -12.15
C ALA A 118 -10.19 -12.78 -13.20
N ARG A 119 -8.99 -12.21 -13.41
CA ARG A 119 -7.98 -12.72 -14.34
C ARG A 119 -7.52 -14.14 -13.99
N ARG A 120 -7.65 -14.54 -12.72
CA ARG A 120 -7.26 -15.84 -12.19
C ARG A 120 -8.40 -16.87 -12.13
N GLY A 121 -9.63 -16.45 -12.44
CA GLY A 121 -10.83 -17.28 -12.27
C GLY A 121 -11.31 -17.36 -10.82
N ASP A 122 -10.80 -16.49 -9.94
CA ASP A 122 -11.16 -16.41 -8.53
C ASP A 122 -12.30 -15.40 -8.27
N ALA A 123 -12.86 -14.78 -9.33
CA ALA A 123 -13.99 -13.85 -9.20
C ALA A 123 -15.27 -14.58 -8.77
N PRO A 124 -16.10 -13.94 -7.93
CA PRO A 124 -17.39 -14.50 -7.50
C PRO A 124 -18.38 -14.67 -8.65
#